data_AF-A0A356QXG6-F1
#
_entry.id   AF-A0A356QXG6-F1
#
_cell.length_a   1.000
_cell.length_b   1.000
_cell.length_c   1.000
_cell.angle_alpha   90.00
_cell.angle_beta   90.00
_cell.angle_gamma   90.00
#
_symmetry.space_group_name_H-M   'P 1'
#
loop_
_entity.id
_entity.type
_entity.pdbx_description
1 polymer ?
#
loop_
_entity_poly.entity_id
_entity_poly.type
_entity_poly.pdbx_seq_one_letter_code
_entity_poly.pdbx_strand_id
1 'polypeptide(L)'
;MHVDVPWVWDGVTFSFLRSLPDGAPSSNDRSCVLRIKGQYGSALLTGDIETAAEQSLLKYYGKGLKSDVLQIPHHGSKTSSTERFLATTQPRYAALSRGVLNRFNHPDQTVVERYQRHGAQIGDTATDGQLSYQSLREGWEVGSFTKDWARFWH
;
A
#
# COMPACT_ATOMS: atom_id res chain seq x y z
N MET A 1 0.46 6.66 25.98
CA MET A 1 -0.17 6.18 24.73
C MET A 1 -0.27 7.41 23.83
N HIS A 2 0.55 7.51 22.77
CA HIS A 2 0.46 8.62 21.82
C HIS A 2 -0.71 8.31 20.89
N VAL A 3 -1.75 9.15 20.93
CA VAL A 3 -2.82 9.11 19.94
C VAL A 3 -2.38 10.11 18.88
N ASP A 4 -1.89 9.63 17.74
CA ASP A 4 -1.52 10.51 16.65
C ASP A 4 -2.81 11.14 16.12
N VAL A 5 -2.96 12.45 16.36
CA VAL A 5 -4.12 13.22 15.94
C VAL A 5 -4.09 13.32 14.41
N PRO A 6 -5.15 12.93 13.69
CA PRO A 6 -5.23 13.13 12.25
C PRO A 6 -4.97 14.60 11.90
N TRP A 7 -4.23 14.85 10.83
CA TRP A 7 -4.05 16.20 10.31
C TRP A 7 -4.70 16.33 8.94
N VAL A 8 -5.11 17.56 8.61
CA VAL A 8 -5.72 17.89 7.33
C VAL A 8 -4.84 18.91 6.62
N TRP A 9 -4.55 18.66 5.36
CA TRP A 9 -3.83 19.58 4.50
C TRP A 9 -4.48 19.59 3.12
N ASP A 10 -4.91 20.77 2.66
CA ASP A 10 -5.58 20.97 1.37
C ASP A 10 -6.75 20.00 1.11
N GLY A 11 -7.61 19.81 2.11
CA GLY A 11 -8.76 18.89 2.01
C GLY A 11 -8.40 17.39 2.06
N VAL A 12 -7.11 17.04 2.21
CA VAL A 12 -6.64 15.66 2.39
C VAL A 12 -6.41 15.38 3.87
N THR A 13 -7.04 14.33 4.39
CA THR A 13 -6.84 13.86 5.76
C THR A 13 -5.76 12.78 5.80
N PHE A 14 -4.83 12.92 6.73
CA PHE A 14 -3.77 11.97 6.99
C PHE A 14 -3.91 11.43 8.41
N SER A 15 -3.72 10.14 8.61
CA SER A 15 -3.84 9.50 9.92
C SER A 15 -2.87 8.34 10.05
N PHE A 16 -2.02 8.36 11.07
CA PHE A 16 -1.29 7.15 11.46
C PHE A 16 -2.25 6.17 12.13
N LEU A 17 -2.20 4.93 11.67
CA LEU A 17 -2.99 3.84 12.22
C LEU A 17 -2.15 3.06 13.22
N ARG A 18 -2.80 2.62 14.30
CA ARG A 18 -2.21 1.69 15.27
C ARG A 18 -2.03 0.32 14.61
N SER A 19 -0.82 0.05 14.18
CA SER A 19 -0.40 -1.23 13.58
C SER A 19 0.47 -2.08 14.51
N LEU A 20 1.12 -1.49 15.51
CA LEU A 20 2.08 -2.18 16.38
C LEU A 20 1.41 -3.35 17.14
N PRO A 21 1.78 -4.61 16.88
CA PRO A 21 1.28 -5.75 17.63
C PRO A 21 1.97 -5.84 19.01
N ASP A 22 1.29 -6.47 19.96
CA ASP A 22 1.87 -6.73 21.29
C ASP A 22 3.14 -7.60 21.13
N GLY A 23 4.24 -7.15 21.72
CA GLY A 23 5.54 -7.83 21.64
C GLY A 23 6.34 -7.60 20.35
N ALA A 24 5.73 -7.09 19.27
CA ALA A 24 6.36 -6.75 17.98
C ALA A 24 7.42 -7.77 17.51
N PRO A 25 7.01 -8.91 16.92
CA PRO A 25 7.89 -10.05 16.69
C PRO A 25 9.03 -9.77 15.69
N SER A 26 8.88 -8.73 14.85
CA SER A 26 9.95 -8.22 13.98
C SER A 26 10.09 -6.69 14.10
N SER A 27 11.24 -6.15 13.69
CA SER A 27 11.41 -4.70 13.53
C SER A 27 10.50 -4.13 12.45
N ASN A 28 10.14 -4.94 11.46
CA ASN A 28 9.29 -4.57 10.34
C ASN A 28 7.85 -4.27 10.80
N ASP A 29 7.33 -5.05 11.76
CA ASP A 29 6.03 -4.82 12.40
C ASP A 29 5.95 -3.52 13.23
N ARG A 30 7.07 -2.80 13.38
CA ARG A 30 7.11 -1.46 13.97
C ARG A 30 6.92 -0.34 12.94
N SER A 31 6.72 -0.69 11.65
CA SER A 31 6.43 0.26 10.59
C SER A 31 5.18 1.07 10.91
N CYS A 32 5.27 2.39 10.73
CA CYS A 32 4.12 3.28 10.80
C CYS A 32 3.23 3.08 9.57
N VAL A 33 1.93 2.91 9.81
CA VAL A 33 0.95 2.76 8.73
C VAL A 33 0.21 4.07 8.57
N LEU A 34 0.30 4.69 7.40
CA LEU A 34 -0.34 5.97 7.11
C LEU A 34 -1.55 5.78 6.21
N ARG A 35 -2.72 6.20 6.69
CA ARG A 35 -3.91 6.35 5.87
C ARG A 35 -3.99 7.77 5.33
N ILE A 36 -4.21 7.88 4.02
CA ILE A 36 -4.42 9.12 3.29
C ILE A 36 -5.84 9.09 2.72
N LYS A 37 -6.63 10.12 2.94
CA LYS A 37 -8.01 10.21 2.44
C LYS A 37 -8.27 11.59 1.87
N GLY A 38 -8.42 11.67 0.56
CA GLY A 38 -8.90 12.84 -0.16
C GLY A 38 -10.41 12.79 -0.39
N GLN A 39 -10.90 13.74 -1.18
CA GLN A 39 -12.32 13.83 -1.53
C GLN A 39 -12.81 12.65 -2.39
N TYR A 40 -12.00 12.20 -3.35
CA TYR A 40 -12.39 11.22 -4.37
C TYR A 40 -11.66 9.87 -4.23
N GLY A 41 -10.69 9.77 -3.32
CA GLY A 41 -9.83 8.61 -3.24
C GLY A 41 -9.10 8.48 -1.91
N SER A 42 -8.50 7.31 -1.70
CA SER A 42 -7.82 6.95 -0.48
C SER A 42 -6.62 6.04 -0.74
N ALA A 43 -5.61 6.15 0.10
CA ALA A 43 -4.43 5.30 0.06
C ALA A 43 -4.06 4.80 1.45
N LEU A 44 -3.44 3.63 1.50
CA LEU A 44 -2.84 3.06 2.70
C LEU A 44 -1.36 2.76 2.42
N LEU A 45 -0.48 3.51 3.08
CA LEU A 45 0.97 3.29 3.02
C LEU A 45 1.37 2.46 4.23
N THR A 46 1.81 1.24 3.97
CA THR A 46 1.96 0.22 5.01
C THR A 46 3.40 0.02 5.47
N GLY A 47 4.37 0.61 4.77
CA GLY A 47 5.78 0.28 5.00
C GLY A 47 6.00 -1.23 4.90
N ASP A 48 6.77 -1.77 5.86
CA ASP A 48 7.19 -3.16 5.85
C ASP A 48 6.39 -4.04 6.82
N ILE A 49 5.18 -3.65 7.23
CA ILE A 49 4.37 -4.47 8.14
C ILE A 49 4.24 -5.92 7.64
N GLU A 50 4.23 -6.85 8.58
CA GLU A 50 4.04 -8.27 8.33
C GLU A 50 2.70 -8.71 8.92
N THR A 51 2.45 -10.03 8.89
CA THR A 51 1.16 -10.62 9.30
C THR A 51 0.70 -10.18 10.69
N ALA A 52 1.59 -9.98 11.67
CA ALA A 52 1.17 -9.61 13.03
C ALA A 52 0.66 -8.16 13.10
N ALA A 53 1.31 -7.22 12.40
CA ALA A 53 0.81 -5.86 12.29
C ALA A 53 -0.47 -5.77 11.44
N GLU A 54 -0.60 -6.59 10.38
CA GLU A 54 -1.87 -6.71 9.63
C GLU A 54 -3.04 -7.16 10.52
N GLN A 55 -2.81 -8.16 11.37
CA GLN A 55 -3.83 -8.62 12.33
C GLN A 55 -4.22 -7.52 13.32
N SER A 56 -3.26 -6.72 13.77
CA SER A 56 -3.53 -5.57 14.64
C SER A 56 -4.39 -4.52 13.93
N LEU A 57 -4.06 -4.17 12.68
CA LEU A 57 -4.88 -3.27 11.88
C LEU A 57 -6.31 -3.81 11.71
N LEU A 58 -6.44 -5.09 11.36
CA LEU A 58 -7.75 -5.75 11.18
C LEU A 58 -8.57 -5.70 12.47
N LYS A 59 -7.93 -5.94 13.62
CA LYS A 59 -8.57 -5.89 14.94
C LYS A 59 -9.07 -4.49 15.28
N TYR A 60 -8.27 -3.45 15.05
CA TYR A 60 -8.63 -2.08 15.45
C TYR A 60 -9.56 -1.37 14.46
N TYR A 61 -9.46 -1.66 13.16
CA TYR A 61 -10.10 -0.86 12.13
C TYR A 61 -11.08 -1.62 11.23
N GLY A 62 -10.92 -2.94 11.07
CA GLY A 62 -11.79 -3.75 10.20
C GLY A 62 -12.02 -3.12 8.83
N LYS A 63 -13.28 -2.98 8.42
CA LYS A 63 -13.68 -2.37 7.12
C LYS A 63 -13.23 -0.90 6.96
N GLY A 64 -12.84 -0.22 8.04
CA GLY A 64 -12.24 1.12 7.99
C GLY A 64 -10.87 1.18 7.31
N LEU A 65 -10.29 0.02 6.97
CA LEU A 65 -9.06 -0.13 6.19
C LEU A 65 -9.27 -0.10 4.68
N LYS A 66 -10.51 -0.06 4.17
CA LYS A 66 -10.76 0.01 2.73
C LYS A 66 -10.02 1.20 2.13
N SER A 67 -9.21 0.96 1.10
CA SER A 67 -8.36 1.96 0.45
C SER A 67 -8.27 1.69 -1.05
N ASP A 68 -8.32 2.72 -1.89
CA ASP A 68 -8.23 2.55 -3.34
C ASP A 68 -6.82 2.14 -3.80
N VAL A 69 -5.81 2.75 -3.19
CA VAL A 69 -4.38 2.45 -3.42
C VAL A 69 -3.80 1.82 -2.16
N LEU A 70 -3.18 0.65 -2.29
CA LEU A 70 -2.43 0.01 -1.22
C LEU A 70 -0.95 -0.07 -1.61
N GLN A 71 -0.07 0.50 -0.80
CA GLN A 71 1.35 0.14 -0.88
C GLN A 71 1.46 -1.35 -0.55
N ILE A 72 2.08 -2.15 -1.41
CA ILE A 72 2.29 -3.57 -1.10
C ILE A 72 3.24 -3.64 0.11
N PRO A 73 2.82 -4.24 1.24
CA PRO A 73 3.66 -4.32 2.41
C PRO A 73 4.97 -5.07 2.13
N HIS A 74 6.05 -4.59 2.75
CA HIS A 74 7.33 -5.28 2.81
C HIS A 74 7.83 -5.74 1.43
N HIS A 75 7.71 -4.86 0.45
CA HIS A 75 8.11 -5.09 -0.94
C HIS A 75 7.48 -6.32 -1.61
N GLY A 76 6.39 -6.87 -1.05
CA GLY A 76 5.78 -8.11 -1.51
C GLY A 76 6.40 -9.38 -0.91
N SER A 77 6.98 -9.30 0.29
CA SER A 77 7.39 -10.49 1.05
C SER A 77 6.19 -11.39 1.37
N LYS A 78 6.40 -12.72 1.31
CA LYS A 78 5.39 -13.73 1.69
C LYS A 78 4.96 -13.65 3.16
N THR A 79 5.70 -12.94 4.01
CA THR A 79 5.35 -12.70 5.43
C THR A 79 4.21 -11.69 5.60
N SER A 80 3.76 -11.07 4.51
CA SER A 80 2.71 -10.05 4.48
C SER A 80 1.62 -10.36 3.45
N SER A 81 0.72 -9.40 3.25
CA SER A 81 -0.40 -9.36 2.31
C SER A 81 -1.39 -10.52 2.51
N THR A 82 -1.75 -10.82 3.77
CA THR A 82 -2.62 -11.96 4.08
C THR A 82 -3.98 -11.85 3.38
N GLU A 83 -4.60 -12.99 3.06
CA GLU A 83 -5.92 -13.02 2.37
C GLU A 83 -6.97 -12.17 3.08
N ARG A 84 -7.01 -12.22 4.42
CA ARG A 84 -7.95 -11.43 5.22
C ARG A 84 -7.65 -9.94 5.14
N PHE A 85 -6.36 -9.56 5.10
CA PHE A 85 -5.96 -8.17 4.96
C PHE A 85 -6.41 -7.62 3.60
N LEU A 86 -6.10 -8.33 2.51
CA LEU A 86 -6.51 -7.93 1.16
C LEU A 86 -8.03 -7.91 0.96
N ALA A 87 -8.75 -8.91 1.49
CA ALA A 87 -10.21 -8.94 1.46
C ALA A 87 -10.86 -7.75 2.19
N THR A 88 -10.15 -7.16 3.16
CA THR A 88 -10.64 -6.03 3.96
C THR A 88 -10.24 -4.68 3.37
N THR A 89 -9.01 -4.55 2.86
CA THR A 89 -8.51 -3.31 2.23
C THR A 89 -9.08 -3.10 0.83
N GLN A 90 -9.39 -4.19 0.11
CA GLN A 90 -10.00 -4.19 -1.23
C GLN A 90 -9.39 -3.16 -2.20
N PRO A 91 -8.06 -3.15 -2.39
CA PRO A 91 -7.42 -2.15 -3.21
C PRO A 91 -7.77 -2.33 -4.69
N ARG A 92 -8.04 -1.21 -5.36
CA ARG A 92 -8.09 -1.16 -6.83
C ARG A 92 -6.70 -1.18 -7.43
N TYR A 93 -5.76 -0.51 -6.77
CA TYR A 93 -4.38 -0.37 -7.19
C TYR A 93 -3.43 -0.83 -6.07
N ALA A 94 -2.40 -1.56 -6.45
CA ALA A 94 -1.35 -2.03 -5.55
C ALA A 94 0.00 -1.49 -6.02
N ALA A 95 0.66 -0.69 -5.18
CA ALA A 95 1.95 -0.08 -5.50
C ALA A 95 3.09 -0.95 -4.93
N LEU A 96 3.76 -1.69 -5.80
CA LEU A 96 4.93 -2.48 -5.47
C LEU A 96 6.19 -1.62 -5.54
N SER A 97 6.76 -1.30 -4.38
CA SER A 97 8.05 -0.63 -4.30
C SER A 97 9.16 -1.67 -4.19
N ARG A 98 10.04 -1.74 -5.19
CA ARG A 98 11.26 -2.56 -5.17
C ARG A 98 12.31 -2.04 -6.14
N GLY A 99 13.55 -2.52 -6.00
CA GLY A 99 14.63 -2.28 -6.96
C GLY A 99 14.68 -3.30 -8.10
N VAL A 100 15.29 -2.92 -9.23
CA VAL A 100 15.47 -3.77 -10.44
C VAL A 100 16.21 -5.06 -10.14
N LEU A 101 17.29 -4.98 -9.36
CA LEU A 101 18.16 -6.11 -9.00
C LEU A 101 17.94 -6.52 -7.54
N ASN A 102 16.69 -6.69 -7.15
CA ASN A 102 16.33 -7.04 -5.79
C ASN A 102 16.89 -8.41 -5.37
N ARG A 103 17.88 -8.41 -4.48
CA ARG A 103 18.52 -9.64 -3.94
C ARG A 103 17.62 -10.46 -3.01
N PHE A 104 16.51 -9.89 -2.55
CA PHE A 104 15.59 -10.53 -1.61
C PHE A 104 14.54 -11.40 -2.32
N ASN A 105 14.57 -11.44 -3.66
CA ASN A 105 13.63 -12.21 -4.49
C ASN A 105 12.16 -11.80 -4.24
N HIS A 106 11.94 -10.51 -3.94
CA HIS A 106 10.60 -9.93 -3.85
C HIS A 106 10.19 -9.22 -5.16
N PRO A 107 8.90 -9.28 -5.54
CA PRO A 107 7.79 -9.84 -4.76
C PRO A 107 7.79 -11.37 -4.81
N ASP A 108 7.28 -12.00 -3.75
CA ASP A 108 6.97 -13.43 -3.81
C ASP A 108 5.79 -13.65 -4.77
N GLN A 109 5.89 -14.65 -5.65
CA GLN A 109 4.87 -14.91 -6.67
C GLN A 109 3.49 -15.18 -6.04
N THR A 110 3.43 -15.80 -4.85
CA THR A 110 2.17 -16.05 -4.14
C THR A 110 1.51 -14.76 -3.64
N VAL A 111 2.29 -13.69 -3.42
CA VAL A 111 1.75 -12.36 -3.07
C VAL A 111 1.14 -11.71 -4.31
N VAL A 112 1.85 -11.75 -5.44
CA VAL A 112 1.35 -11.23 -6.73
C VAL A 112 0.02 -11.89 -7.09
N GLU A 113 -0.05 -13.22 -7.02
CA GLU A 113 -1.27 -13.98 -7.29
C GLU A 113 -2.42 -13.62 -6.35
N ARG A 114 -2.14 -13.37 -5.06
CA ARG A 114 -3.15 -12.90 -4.11
C ARG A 114 -3.74 -11.57 -4.54
N TYR A 115 -2.92 -10.58 -4.84
CA TYR A 115 -3.40 -9.28 -5.31
C TYR A 115 -4.24 -9.39 -6.59
N GLN A 116 -3.80 -10.23 -7.55
CA GLN A 116 -4.54 -10.49 -8.78
C GLN A 116 -5.90 -11.15 -8.53
N ARG A 117 -5.98 -12.12 -7.61
CA ARG A 117 -7.26 -12.74 -7.21
C ARG A 117 -8.23 -11.75 -6.56
N HIS A 118 -7.71 -10.75 -5.85
CA HIS A 118 -8.50 -9.64 -5.28
C HIS A 118 -8.79 -8.53 -6.31
N GLY A 119 -8.38 -8.70 -7.57
CA GLY A 119 -8.68 -7.77 -8.66
C GLY A 119 -7.83 -6.49 -8.67
N ALA A 120 -6.75 -6.44 -7.90
CA ALA A 120 -5.90 -5.26 -7.81
C ALA A 120 -4.96 -5.15 -9.03
N GLN A 121 -4.82 -3.94 -9.57
CA GLN A 121 -3.83 -3.63 -10.60
C GLN A 121 -2.50 -3.27 -9.95
N ILE A 122 -1.46 -4.09 -10.19
CA ILE A 122 -0.13 -3.87 -9.63
C ILE A 122 0.67 -2.92 -10.54
N GLY A 123 1.20 -1.84 -9.96
CA GLY A 123 2.29 -1.06 -10.55
C GLY A 123 3.61 -1.38 -9.85
N ASP A 124 4.71 -1.47 -10.59
CA ASP A 124 5.99 -1.93 -10.06
C ASP A 124 7.10 -0.90 -10.33
N THR A 125 7.63 -0.29 -9.28
CA THR A 125 8.63 0.79 -9.43
C THR A 125 9.91 0.33 -10.12
N ALA A 126 10.24 -0.96 -10.08
CA ALA A 126 11.43 -1.46 -10.77
C ALA A 126 11.27 -1.47 -12.29
N THR A 127 10.07 -1.70 -12.81
CA THR A 127 9.81 -1.75 -14.26
C THR A 127 9.19 -0.47 -14.79
N ASP A 128 8.43 0.24 -13.95
CA ASP A 128 7.63 1.40 -14.36
C ASP A 128 8.26 2.75 -13.94
N GLY A 129 9.26 2.73 -13.05
CA GLY A 129 9.85 3.93 -12.45
C GLY A 129 8.91 4.57 -11.43
N GLN A 130 8.68 5.87 -11.53
CA GLN A 130 7.66 6.55 -10.71
C GLN A 130 6.28 5.98 -11.04
N LEU A 131 5.45 5.75 -10.02
CA LEU A 131 4.02 5.46 -10.16
C LEU A 131 3.22 6.71 -9.76
N SER A 132 2.25 7.09 -10.57
CA SER A 132 1.39 8.25 -10.32
C SER A 132 -0.08 7.81 -10.25
N TYR A 133 -0.77 8.14 -9.16
CA TYR A 133 -2.18 7.86 -8.96
C TYR A 133 -2.91 9.17 -8.63
N GLN A 134 -3.84 9.58 -9.48
CA GLN A 134 -4.62 10.81 -9.31
C GLN A 134 -6.09 10.47 -9.16
N SER A 135 -6.68 10.82 -8.01
CA SER A 135 -8.11 10.65 -7.76
C SER A 135 -8.88 11.91 -8.15
N LEU A 136 -9.69 11.81 -9.20
CA LEU A 136 -10.54 12.88 -9.73
C LEU A 136 -12.02 12.53 -9.53
N ARG A 137 -12.92 13.49 -9.77
CA ARG A 137 -14.37 13.25 -9.68
C ARG A 137 -14.84 12.16 -10.64
N GLU A 138 -14.32 12.15 -11.86
CA GLU A 138 -14.71 11.23 -12.93
C GLU A 138 -14.05 9.85 -12.82
N GLY A 139 -13.09 9.68 -11.90
CA GLY A 139 -12.39 8.42 -11.70
C GLY A 139 -10.91 8.60 -11.35
N TRP A 140 -10.11 7.61 -11.73
CA TRP A 140 -8.67 7.57 -11.45
C TRP A 140 -7.88 7.68 -12.74
N GLU A 141 -6.88 8.56 -12.74
CA GLU A 141 -5.82 8.59 -13.72
C GLU A 141 -4.58 7.92 -13.14
N VAL A 142 -4.00 6.99 -13.88
CA VAL A 142 -2.86 6.18 -13.45
C VAL A 142 -1.78 6.27 -14.50
N GLY A 143 -0.59 6.72 -14.08
CA GLY A 143 0.56 6.94 -14.94
C GLY A 143 1.82 6.32 -14.37
N SER A 144 2.86 6.28 -15.20
CA SER A 144 4.20 5.90 -14.75
C SER A 144 5.29 6.59 -15.54
N PHE A 145 6.49 6.72 -14.96
CA PHE A 145 7.62 7.39 -15.64
C PHE A 145 7.90 6.79 -17.02
N THR A 146 7.93 5.46 -17.12
CA THR A 146 8.22 4.78 -18.39
C THR A 146 7.13 4.96 -19.45
N LYS A 147 5.87 5.16 -19.04
CA LYS A 147 4.75 5.38 -19.97
C LYS A 147 4.62 6.84 -20.39
N ASP A 148 4.86 7.76 -19.46
CA ASP A 148 4.54 9.17 -19.63
C ASP A 148 5.75 10.01 -20.06
N TRP A 149 6.99 9.62 -19.72
CA TRP A 149 8.19 10.45 -19.89
C TRP A 149 9.33 9.81 -20.69
N ALA A 150 9.32 8.49 -20.93
CA ALA A 150 10.44 7.82 -21.63
C ALA A 150 10.50 8.02 -23.16
N ARG A 151 9.64 8.88 -23.75
CA ARG A 151 9.71 9.22 -25.18
C ARG A 151 10.76 10.32 -25.42
N PHE A 152 12.04 10.01 -25.21
CA PHE A 152 13.16 10.95 -25.37
C PHE A 152 13.60 11.18 -26.82
N TRP A 153 12.96 10.57 -27.81
CA TRP A 153 13.23 10.83 -29.23
C TRP A 153 11.94 11.24 -29.94
N HIS A 154 11.90 12.52 -30.32
CA HIS A 154 11.01 13.10 -31.35
C HIS A 154 11.92 13.76 -32.39
#